data_AF-A0A4U1BAY4-F1
#
_entry.id   AF-A0A4U1BAY4-F1
#
_cell.length_a   1.000
_cell.length_b   1.000
_cell.length_c   1.000
_cell.angle_alpha   90.00
_cell.angle_beta   90.00
_cell.angle_gamma   90.00
#
_symmetry.space_group_name_H-M   'P 1'
#
loop_
_entity.id
_entity.type
_entity.pdbx_description
1 polymer ?
#
loop_
_entity_poly.entity_id
_entity_poly.type
_entity_poly.pdbx_seq_one_letter_code
_entity_poly.pdbx_strand_id
1 'polypeptide(L)'
;MKKLLLGLMIAAIAVLAKMNVIFDSSTPEFQRSADTVLTEAMTAVNRLCLEKANGYNDSFDYFSCIDTASAFEDLCRERILSEIPEQLTSPGAVSSNTLRMQKCVVPSS
;
A
#
# COMPACT_ATOMS: atom_id res chain seq x y z
N MET A 1 -51.90 -9.95 -19.45
CA MET A 1 -50.98 -8.79 -19.47
C MET A 1 -49.78 -8.90 -18.50
N LYS A 2 -49.85 -9.61 -17.37
CA LYS A 2 -48.72 -9.76 -16.42
C LYS A 2 -47.48 -10.52 -16.94
N LYS A 3 -47.67 -11.49 -17.85
CA LYS A 3 -46.57 -12.32 -18.39
C LYS A 3 -45.63 -11.56 -19.36
N LEU A 4 -46.15 -10.53 -20.02
CA LEU A 4 -45.40 -9.71 -20.98
C LEU A 4 -44.42 -8.76 -20.28
N LEU A 5 -44.85 -8.17 -19.15
CA LEU A 5 -44.00 -7.32 -18.30
C LEU A 5 -42.85 -8.10 -17.64
N LEU A 6 -43.12 -9.33 -17.21
CA LEU A 6 -42.10 -10.18 -16.59
C LEU A 6 -41.00 -10.58 -17.60
N GLY A 7 -41.39 -10.88 -18.84
CA GLY A 7 -40.45 -11.22 -19.92
C GLY A 7 -39.57 -10.03 -20.33
N LEU A 8 -40.12 -8.82 -20.35
CA LEU A 8 -39.38 -7.58 -20.66
C LEU A 8 -38.34 -7.25 -19.58
N MET A 9 -38.66 -7.46 -18.31
CA MET A 9 -37.72 -7.25 -17.20
C MET A 9 -36.53 -8.21 -17.28
N ILE A 10 -36.76 -9.48 -17.58
CA ILE A 10 -35.70 -10.49 -17.68
C ILE A 10 -34.79 -10.20 -18.90
N ALA A 11 -35.37 -9.78 -20.02
CA ALA A 11 -34.62 -9.42 -21.21
C ALA A 11 -33.73 -8.18 -20.99
N ALA A 12 -34.23 -7.16 -20.27
CA ALA A 12 -33.44 -5.97 -19.95
C ALA A 12 -32.22 -6.29 -19.08
N ILE A 13 -32.38 -7.16 -18.06
CA ILE A 13 -31.29 -7.58 -17.17
C ILE A 13 -30.22 -8.37 -17.94
N ALA A 14 -30.64 -9.26 -18.85
CA ALA A 14 -29.71 -10.05 -19.67
C ALA A 14 -28.90 -9.20 -20.66
N VAL A 15 -29.49 -8.13 -21.20
CA VAL A 15 -28.79 -7.17 -22.08
C VAL A 15 -27.79 -6.33 -21.29
N LEU A 16 -28.17 -5.84 -20.10
CA LEU A 16 -27.28 -5.09 -19.21
C LEU A 16 -26.05 -5.90 -18.76
N ALA A 17 -26.23 -7.19 -18.46
CA ALA A 17 -25.14 -8.10 -18.12
C ALA A 17 -24.17 -8.37 -19.29
N LYS A 18 -24.69 -8.46 -20.53
CA LYS A 18 -23.85 -8.65 -21.73
C LYS A 18 -23.10 -7.40 -22.18
N MET A 19 -23.58 -6.21 -21.80
CA MET A 19 -22.96 -4.93 -22.20
C MET A 19 -21.84 -4.47 -21.26
N ASN A 20 -21.49 -5.22 -20.20
CA ASN A 20 -20.56 -4.78 -19.15
C ASN A 20 -20.96 -3.41 -18.52
N VAL A 21 -22.24 -3.03 -18.61
CA VAL A 21 -22.79 -1.78 -18.01
C VAL A 21 -23.24 -2.02 -16.56
N ILE A 22 -23.02 -3.23 -16.03
CA ILE A 22 -22.86 -3.40 -14.60
C ILE A 22 -21.48 -2.81 -14.30
N PHE A 23 -21.45 -1.50 -14.08
CA PHE A 23 -20.32 -0.84 -13.45
C PHE A 23 -19.98 -1.68 -12.23
N ASP A 24 -18.81 -2.28 -12.24
CA ASP A 24 -18.24 -2.93 -11.07
C ASP A 24 -17.89 -1.81 -10.08
N SER A 25 -18.91 -1.26 -9.40
CA SER A 25 -18.76 -0.21 -8.40
C SER A 25 -18.05 -0.72 -7.14
N SER A 26 -17.49 -1.92 -7.19
CA SER A 26 -16.79 -2.57 -6.09
C SER A 26 -15.29 -2.28 -6.07
N THR A 27 -14.72 -1.74 -7.15
CA THR A 27 -13.32 -1.32 -7.15
C THR A 27 -13.18 0.03 -6.44
N PRO A 28 -12.50 0.12 -5.28
CA PRO A 28 -12.25 1.39 -4.62
C PRO A 28 -11.49 2.35 -5.54
N GLU A 29 -11.92 3.61 -5.52
CA GLU A 29 -11.35 4.73 -6.30
C GLU A 29 -9.86 4.96 -6.02
N PHE A 30 -9.36 4.44 -4.89
CA PHE A 30 -7.97 4.44 -4.49
C PHE A 30 -7.48 3.01 -4.25
N GLN A 31 -6.47 2.59 -5.00
CA GLN A 31 -5.77 1.32 -4.81
C GLN A 31 -4.28 1.52 -5.04
N ARG A 32 -3.47 1.05 -4.09
CA ARG A 32 -2.01 1.04 -4.17
C ARG A 32 -1.50 -0.34 -3.80
N SER A 33 -0.55 -0.87 -4.57
CA SER A 33 0.15 -2.09 -4.19
C SER A 33 0.88 -1.89 -2.86
N ALA A 34 0.67 -2.81 -1.92
CA ALA A 34 1.35 -2.83 -0.64
C ALA A 34 2.87 -2.89 -0.83
N ASP A 35 3.35 -3.70 -1.77
CA ASP A 35 4.79 -3.84 -2.06
C ASP A 35 5.41 -2.51 -2.54
N THR A 36 4.72 -1.81 -3.45
CA THR A 36 5.14 -0.48 -3.90
C THR A 36 5.18 0.53 -2.75
N VAL A 37 4.16 0.52 -1.87
CA VAL A 37 4.08 1.42 -0.71
C VAL A 37 5.25 1.20 0.26
N LEU A 38 5.62 -0.06 0.51
CA LEU A 38 6.74 -0.39 1.41
C LEU A 38 8.09 -0.06 0.77
N THR A 39 8.24 -0.29 -0.53
CA THR A 39 9.45 0.11 -1.27
C THR A 39 9.63 1.62 -1.25
N GLU A 40 8.57 2.39 -1.51
CA GLU A 40 8.62 3.85 -1.44
C GLU A 40 8.93 4.38 -0.03
N ALA A 41 8.59 3.63 1.02
CA ALA A 41 8.90 4.02 2.40
C ALA A 41 10.41 4.19 2.64
N MET A 42 11.25 3.45 1.90
CA MET A 42 12.71 3.53 1.97
C MET A 42 13.26 4.88 1.50
N THR A 43 12.52 5.64 0.68
CA THR A 43 12.94 6.96 0.22
C THR A 43 13.17 7.96 1.36
N ALA A 44 12.47 7.78 2.49
CA ALA A 44 12.60 8.65 3.66
C ALA A 44 13.71 8.20 4.63
N VAL A 45 14.32 7.03 4.44
CA VAL A 45 15.33 6.47 5.36
C VAL A 45 16.55 7.37 5.47
N ASN A 46 17.02 7.96 4.37
CA ASN A 46 18.12 8.93 4.41
C ASN A 46 17.86 10.06 5.40
N ARG A 47 16.66 10.66 5.34
CA ARG A 47 16.27 11.73 6.27
C ARG A 47 16.22 11.23 7.71
N LEU A 48 15.65 10.06 7.96
CA LEU A 48 15.57 9.48 9.31
C LEU A 48 16.95 9.19 9.88
N CYS A 49 17.88 8.70 9.07
CA CYS A 49 19.27 8.48 9.49
C CYS A 49 20.02 9.79 9.74
N LEU A 50 19.76 10.84 8.95
CA LEU A 50 20.28 12.18 9.25
C LEU A 50 19.79 12.70 10.59
N GLU A 51 18.48 12.58 10.86
CA GLU A 51 17.89 13.00 12.14
C GLU A 51 18.51 12.23 13.31
N LYS A 52 18.70 10.91 13.17
CA LYS A 52 19.36 10.06 14.17
C LYS A 52 20.82 10.44 14.40
N ALA A 53 21.50 10.89 13.35
CA ALA A 53 22.87 11.36 13.37
C ALA A 53 22.99 12.87 13.67
N ASN A 54 21.97 13.54 14.22
CA ASN A 54 21.96 14.98 14.52
C ASN A 54 22.30 15.88 13.31
N GLY A 55 22.01 15.42 12.09
CA GLY A 55 22.27 16.11 10.83
C GLY A 55 23.65 15.87 10.22
N TYR A 56 24.51 15.04 10.84
CA TYR A 56 25.86 14.77 10.35
C TYR A 56 25.88 13.58 9.37
N ASN A 57 25.89 13.88 8.07
CA ASN A 57 25.86 12.89 6.98
C ASN A 57 27.22 12.21 6.70
N ASP A 58 28.27 12.62 7.41
CA ASP A 58 29.62 12.07 7.38
C ASP A 58 29.96 11.29 8.67
N SER A 59 29.01 11.20 9.60
CA SER A 59 29.21 10.53 10.88
C SER A 59 29.10 9.01 10.77
N PHE A 60 29.78 8.31 11.68
CA PHE A 60 29.63 6.87 11.84
C PHE A 60 28.17 6.47 12.09
N ASP A 61 27.43 7.24 12.89
CA ASP A 61 26.03 6.96 13.23
C ASP A 61 25.13 7.03 11.99
N TYR A 62 25.38 7.97 11.08
CA TYR A 62 24.64 8.07 9.82
C TYR A 62 24.88 6.84 8.94
N PHE A 63 26.15 6.50 8.67
CA PHE A 63 26.48 5.35 7.83
C PHE A 63 26.01 4.03 8.44
N SER A 64 26.21 3.85 9.75
CA SER A 64 25.72 2.70 10.50
C SER A 64 24.20 2.57 10.39
N CYS A 65 23.46 3.69 10.47
CA CYS A 65 22.01 3.69 10.29
C CYS A 65 21.59 3.27 8.87
N ILE A 66 22.23 3.82 7.83
CA ILE A 66 21.92 3.48 6.43
C ILE A 66 22.20 2.00 6.16
N ASP A 67 23.38 1.51 6.55
CA ASP A 67 23.78 0.12 6.35
C ASP A 67 22.83 -0.85 7.07
N THR A 68 22.47 -0.51 8.31
CA THR A 68 21.50 -1.28 9.09
C THR A 68 20.13 -1.28 8.43
N ALA A 69 19.64 -0.13 7.98
CA ALA A 69 18.32 -0.03 7.34
C ALA A 69 18.24 -0.83 6.05
N SER A 70 19.28 -0.80 5.21
CA SER A 70 19.38 -1.62 4.00
C SER A 70 19.46 -3.12 4.32
N ALA A 71 20.18 -3.51 5.37
CA ALA A 71 20.26 -4.91 5.79
C ALA A 71 18.92 -5.47 6.29
N PHE A 72 18.06 -4.63 6.88
CA PHE A 72 16.75 -5.04 7.39
C PHE A 72 15.60 -4.83 6.40
N GLU A 73 15.82 -4.19 5.24
CA GLU A 73 14.77 -3.85 4.29
C GLU A 73 13.93 -5.07 3.89
N ASP A 74 14.56 -6.12 3.37
CA ASP A 74 13.85 -7.30 2.88
C ASP A 74 13.08 -8.00 4.01
N LEU A 75 13.69 -8.13 5.19
CA LEU A 75 13.08 -8.78 6.34
C LEU A 75 11.87 -8.00 6.85
N CYS A 76 11.98 -6.67 6.93
CA CYS A 76 10.87 -5.80 7.32
C CYS A 76 9.75 -5.81 6.30
N ARG A 77 10.10 -5.78 5.01
CA ARG A 77 9.13 -5.81 3.90
C ARG A 77 8.35 -7.12 3.92
N GLU A 78 9.02 -8.26 3.96
CA GLU A 78 8.38 -9.58 3.99
C GLU A 78 7.45 -9.73 5.21
N ARG A 79 7.93 -9.34 6.39
CA ARG A 79 7.13 -9.37 7.61
C ARG A 79 5.86 -8.54 7.47
N ILE A 80 5.97 -7.28 7.05
CA ILE A 80 4.80 -6.40 6.94
C ILE A 80 3.83 -6.90 5.85
N LEU A 81 4.33 -7.35 4.70
CA LEU A 81 3.51 -7.91 3.61
C LEU A 81 2.72 -9.14 4.07
N SER A 82 3.27 -9.96 4.97
CA SER A 82 2.54 -11.11 5.52
C SER A 82 1.33 -10.73 6.40
N GLU A 83 1.24 -9.48 6.83
CA GLU A 83 0.23 -8.99 7.78
C GLU A 83 -0.81 -8.05 7.14
N ILE A 84 -0.67 -7.69 5.86
CA ILE A 84 -1.53 -6.70 5.19
C ILE A 84 -2.06 -7.24 3.85
N PRO A 85 -3.19 -6.73 3.34
CA PRO A 85 -3.65 -7.09 2.01
C PRO A 85 -2.68 -6.61 0.93
N GLU A 86 -2.64 -7.33 -0.20
CA GLU A 86 -1.82 -6.98 -1.37
C GLU A 86 -2.11 -5.56 -1.90
N GLN A 87 -3.35 -5.09 -1.74
CA GLN A 87 -3.76 -3.74 -2.12
C GLN A 87 -4.26 -2.94 -0.92
N LEU A 88 -3.70 -1.73 -0.77
CA LEU A 88 -4.13 -0.75 0.21
C LEU A 88 -5.17 0.18 -0.40
N THR A 89 -6.36 0.19 0.19
CA THR A 89 -7.55 0.87 -0.35
C THR A 89 -7.85 2.21 0.33
N SER A 90 -6.98 2.65 1.26
CA SER A 90 -7.12 3.95 1.90
C SER A 90 -5.76 4.66 2.08
N PRO A 91 -5.73 6.01 1.99
CA PRO A 91 -4.53 6.79 2.30
C PRO A 91 -4.01 6.56 3.73
N GLY A 92 -4.90 6.32 4.69
CA GLY A 92 -4.53 5.99 6.07
C GLY A 92 -3.76 4.67 6.18
N ALA A 93 -4.19 3.65 5.44
CA ALA A 93 -3.46 2.38 5.38
C ALA A 93 -2.09 2.53 4.72
N VAL A 94 -1.98 3.36 3.68
CA VAL A 94 -0.69 3.69 3.06
C VAL A 94 0.24 4.36 4.07
N SER A 95 -0.20 5.47 4.68
CA SER A 95 0.60 6.21 5.66
C SER A 95 1.04 5.34 6.86
N SER A 96 0.12 4.54 7.40
CA SER A 96 0.41 3.63 8.51
C SER A 96 1.48 2.59 8.13
N ASN A 97 1.36 1.94 6.97
CA ASN A 97 2.32 0.92 6.55
C ASN A 97 3.67 1.49 6.11
N THR A 98 3.69 2.68 5.51
CA THR A 98 4.93 3.44 5.27
C THR A 98 5.67 3.71 6.58
N LEU A 99 4.96 4.16 7.63
CA LEU A 99 5.57 4.41 8.94
C LEU A 99 6.03 3.11 9.62
N ARG A 100 5.27 2.02 9.50
CA ARG A 100 5.66 0.70 10.01
C ARG A 100 6.96 0.22 9.38
N MET A 101 7.10 0.37 8.06
CA MET A 101 8.33 0.04 7.34
C MET A 101 9.50 0.86 7.86
N GLN A 102 9.37 2.18 7.90
CA GLN A 102 10.39 3.10 8.39
C GLN A 102 10.86 2.77 9.81
N LYS A 103 9.93 2.48 10.73
CA LYS A 103 10.25 2.10 12.11
C LYS A 103 10.92 0.73 12.22
N CYS A 104 10.62 -0.18 11.31
CA CYS A 104 11.23 -1.49 11.30
C CYS A 104 12.71 -1.41 10.89
N VAL A 105 13.01 -0.64 9.83
CA VAL A 105 14.40 -0.49 9.32
C VAL A 105 15.23 0.53 10.07
N VAL A 106 14.61 1.61 10.58
CA VAL A 106 15.23 2.61 11.45
C VAL A 106 14.42 2.69 12.74
N PRO A 107 14.74 1.86 13.74
CA PRO A 107 14.08 1.92 15.04
C PRO A 107 14.28 3.31 15.64
N SER A 108 13.16 3.95 15.97
CA SER A 108 13.13 5.05 16.92
C SER A 108 13.62 4.46 18.23
N SER A 109 14.76 4.95 18.72
CA SER A 109 15.39 4.56 19.99
C SER A 109 14.38 4.32 21.11
#